data_AF-A0A0G1CF37-F1
#
_entry.id   AF-A0A0G1CF37-F1
#
_cell.length_a   1.000
_cell.length_b   1.000
_cell.length_c   1.000
_cell.angle_alpha   90.00
_cell.angle_beta   90.00
_cell.angle_gamma   90.00
#
_symmetry.space_group_name_H-M   'P 1'
#
loop_
_entity.id
_entity.type
_entity.pdbx_description
1 polymer ?
#
loop_
_entity_poly.entity_id
_entity_poly.type
_entity_poly.pdbx_seq_one_letter_code
_entity_poly.pdbx_strand_id
1 'polypeptide(L)' 'MGNLTLGVKEQTIFPEVSDEDVKDLFGLAVTIVTTAKNKKEATSFFDIIGVPFKK' A
#
# COMPACT_ATOMS: atom_id res chain seq x y z
N MET A 1 -13.41 8.69 -7.23
CA MET A 1 -12.05 8.22 -7.55
C MET A 1 -11.77 6.99 -6.70
N GLY A 2 -11.35 5.89 -7.33
CA GLY A 2 -11.07 4.62 -6.69
C GLY A 2 -9.62 4.44 -6.22
N ASN A 3 -8.97 5.51 -5.79
CA ASN A 3 -7.59 5.44 -5.32
C ASN A 3 -7.51 4.84 -3.91
N LEU A 4 -6.42 4.14 -3.63
CA LEU A 4 -6.12 3.58 -2.32
C LEU A 4 -4.79 4.14 -1.84
N THR A 5 -4.79 4.75 -0.66
CA THR A 5 -3.56 5.21 -0.01
C THR A 5 -3.31 4.34 1.22
N LEU A 6 -2.15 3.69 1.25
CA LEU A 6 -1.67 2.87 2.35
C LEU A 6 -0.46 3.57 2.98
N GLY A 7 -0.55 3.83 4.29
CA GLY A 7 0.58 4.33 5.07
C GLY A 7 1.35 3.16 5.67
N VAL A 8 2.61 3.00 5.29
CA VAL A 8 3.56 2.07 5.88
C VAL A 8 4.38 2.85 6.89
N LYS A 9 4.21 2.54 8.19
CA LYS A 9 4.89 3.27 9.26
C LYS A 9 6.40 2.97 9.31
N GLU A 10 6.79 1.77 8.91
CA GLU A 10 8.16 1.26 8.99
C GLU A 10 8.50 0.57 7.68
N GLN A 11 9.52 1.05 6.97
CA GLN A 11 9.98 0.47 5.71
C GLN A 11 10.72 -0.87 5.87
N THR A 12 11.10 -1.23 7.10
CA THR A 12 11.76 -2.50 7.46
C THR A 12 10.87 -3.73 7.23
N ILE A 13 9.57 -3.54 6.94
CA ILE A 13 8.68 -4.64 6.53
C ILE A 13 9.05 -5.22 5.16
N PHE A 14 9.81 -4.47 4.36
CA PHE A 14 10.25 -4.90 3.04
C PHE A 14 11.60 -5.63 3.18
N PRO A 15 11.70 -6.89 2.73
CA PRO A 15 12.94 -7.65 2.81
C PRO A 15 14.05 -7.07 1.91
N GLU A 16 13.72 -6.14 1.00
CA GLU A 16 14.70 -5.37 0.23
C GLU A 16 15.46 -4.31 1.05
N VAL A 17 14.96 -3.93 2.24
CA VAL A 17 15.63 -2.98 3.12
C VAL A 17 16.48 -3.76 4.12
N SER A 18 17.80 -3.76 3.91
CA SER A 18 18.76 -4.36 4.84
C SER A 18 18.83 -3.57 6.14
N ASP A 19 18.67 -4.23 7.30
CA ASP A 19 18.80 -3.62 8.64
C ASP A 19 20.14 -2.88 8.84
N GLU A 20 21.19 -3.26 8.11
CA GLU A 20 22.53 -2.65 8.21
C GLU A 20 22.60 -1.21 7.63
N ASP A 21 21.67 -0.83 6.74
CA ASP A 21 21.62 0.49 6.09
C ASP A 21 20.54 1.43 6.67
N VAL A 22 19.70 0.94 7.59
CA VAL A 22 18.61 1.75 8.18
C VAL A 22 19.15 2.63 9.31
N LYS A 23 19.67 3.80 8.94
CA LYS A 23 20.04 4.85 9.92
C LYS A 23 18.84 5.61 10.49
N ASP A 24 17.76 5.74 9.72
CA ASP A 24 16.57 6.50 10.10
C ASP A 24 15.30 5.75 9.68
N LEU A 25 14.45 5.43 10.65
CA LEU A 25 13.13 4.86 10.39
C LEU A 25 12.20 5.96 9.86
N PHE A 26 12.04 6.03 8.54
CA PHE A 26 11.01 6.87 7.92
C PHE A 26 9.80 6.05 7.45
N GLY A 27 8.62 6.66 7.56
CA GLY A 27 7.37 6.11 7.06
C GLY A 27 7.22 6.37 5.56
N LEU A 28 6.62 5.42 4.85
CA LEU A 28 6.33 5.48 3.43
C LEU A 28 4.82 5.58 3.21
N ALA A 29 4.37 6.45 2.31
CA ALA A 29 3.00 6.47 1.85
C ALA A 29 2.93 5.91 0.42
N VAL A 30 2.23 4.80 0.24
CA VAL A 30 2.00 4.19 -1.08
C VAL A 30 0.60 4.53 -1.53
N THR A 31 0.47 5.23 -2.66
CA THR A 31 -0.82 5.52 -3.27
C THR A 31 -0.99 4.72 -4.55
N ILE A 32 -1.95 3.80 -4.55
CA ILE A 32 -2.35 3.03 -5.72
C ILE A 32 -3.44 3.82 -6.44
N VAL A 33 -3.07 4.38 -7.60
CA VAL A 33 -4.01 5.05 -8.51
C VAL A 33 -4.65 4.02 -9.43
N THR A 34 -5.98 3.90 -9.39
CA THR A 34 -6.73 3.01 -10.27
C THR A 34 -7.57 3.82 -11.25
N THR A 35 -7.91 3.21 -12.39
CA THR A 35 -8.83 3.77 -13.39
C THR A 35 -10.30 3.61 -12.99
N ALA A 36 -10.58 3.01 -11.82
CA ALA A 36 -11.94 2.75 -11.37
C ALA A 36 -12.69 4.06 -11.06
N LYS A 37 -13.87 4.20 -11.67
CA LYS A 37 -14.72 5.39 -11.49
C LYS A 37 -15.42 5.38 -10.13
N ASN A 38 -15.79 4.19 -9.65
CA ASN A 38 -16.56 3.99 -8.42
C ASN A 38 -15.74 3.27 -7.34
N LYS A 39 -16.00 3.61 -6.08
CA LYS A 39 -15.36 2.95 -4.91
C LYS A 39 -15.63 1.45 -4.88
N LYS A 40 -16.84 1.02 -5.27
CA LYS A 40 -17.23 -0.39 -5.30
C LYS A 40 -16.41 -1.22 -6.31
N GLU A 41 -16.20 -0.68 -7.51
CA GLU A 41 -15.35 -1.31 -8.53
C GLU A 41 -13.89 -1.36 -8.09
N ALA A 42 -13.40 -0.28 -7.47
CA ALA A 42 -12.04 -0.24 -6.93
C ALA A 42 -11.85 -1.29 -5.83
N THR A 43 -12.77 -1.40 -4.87
CA THR A 43 -12.71 -2.41 -3.81
C THR A 43 -12.73 -3.83 -4.37
N SER A 44 -13.60 -4.13 -5.35
CA SER A 44 -13.60 -5.44 -6.01
C SER A 44 -12.32 -5.71 -6.79
N PHE A 45 -11.75 -4.71 -7.47
CA PHE A 45 -10.46 -4.84 -8.12
C PHE A 45 -9.36 -5.16 -7.11
N PHE A 46 -9.33 -4.45 -5.98
CA PHE A 46 -8.33 -4.69 -4.95
C PHE A 46 -8.48 -6.04 -4.24
N ASP A 47 -9.71 -6.53 -4.07
CA ASP A 47 -10.01 -7.86 -3.52
C ASP A 47 -9.50 -8.96 -4.46
N ILE A 48 -9.67 -8.79 -5.77
CA ILE A 48 -9.19 -9.73 -6.80
C ILE A 48 -7.66 -9.77 -6.89
N ILE A 49 -6.99 -8.61 -6.82
CA ILE A 49 -5.51 -8.57 -6.87
C ILE A 49 -4.85 -8.97 -5.54
N GLY A 50 -5.65 -9.32 -4.52
CA GLY A 50 -5.15 -9.81 -3.25
C GLY A 50 -4.53 -8.73 -2.36
N VAL A 51 -4.94 -7.46 -2.51
CA VAL A 51 -4.54 -6.44 -1.54
C VAL A 51 -5.15 -6.82 -0.18
N PRO A 52 -4.36 -6.92 0.89
CA PRO A 52 -4.86 -7.24 2.21
C PRO A 52 -5.64 -6.04 2.76
N PHE A 53 -6.90 -5.92 2.35
CA PHE A 53 -7.85 -5.03 3.01
C PHE A 53 -8.20 -5.61 4.37
N LYS A 54 -8.03 -4.80 5.41
CA LYS A 54 -8.57 -5.11 6.75
C LYS A 54 -10.10 -5.20 6.60
N LYS A 55 -10.67 -6.41 6.73
CA LYS A 55 -12.12 -6.60 6.90
C LYS A 55 -12.56 -6.11 8.27
#